data_AF-A0A6I4Z6H6-F1
#
_entry.id   AF-A0A6I4Z6H6-F1
#
_cell.length_a   1.000
_cell.length_b   1.000
_cell.length_c   1.000
_cell.angle_alpha   90.00
_cell.angle_beta   90.00
_cell.angle_gamma   90.00
#
_symmetry.space_group_name_H-M   'P 1'
#
loop_
_entity.id
_entity.type
_entity.pdbx_description
1 polymer ?
#
loop_
_entity_poly.entity_id
_entity_poly.type
_entity_poly.pdbx_seq_one_letter_code
_entity_poly.pdbx_strand_id
1 'polypeptide(L)'
;MSEAARTAVPEAHCRELKMPTVRRSYPELVRQATHDGWDYEEFLVQLLEAEVLARRDSTVERLLRQARFPDVKTLDQLDWEALRGVERPQLAQLAACDYLESGQDVVIAGPIGTGKTHLAIALGVEAARRRHRVAFIRAADLVRDLIEARDELTLSRLHQRYLRVALLVVDELGFVPFERAGGELLVPIALKPDH
;
A
#
# COMPACT_ATOMS: atom_id res chain seq x y z
N MET A 1 1.07 -36.46 -28.02
CA MET A 1 1.37 -35.01 -27.90
C MET A 1 2.86 -34.79 -28.13
N SER A 2 3.23 -33.92 -29.07
CA SER A 2 4.62 -33.45 -29.24
C SER A 2 5.12 -32.78 -27.96
N GLU A 3 6.41 -32.89 -27.67
CA GLU A 3 7.06 -32.23 -26.52
C GLU A 3 6.81 -30.71 -26.53
N ALA A 4 6.83 -30.09 -27.72
CA ALA A 4 6.48 -28.67 -27.88
C ALA A 4 5.02 -28.36 -27.47
N ALA A 5 4.09 -29.30 -27.70
CA ALA A 5 2.69 -29.13 -27.28
C ALA A 5 2.50 -29.32 -25.77
N ARG A 6 3.36 -30.11 -25.10
CA ARG A 6 3.34 -30.28 -23.64
C ARG A 6 3.75 -29.01 -22.90
N THR A 7 4.55 -28.15 -23.52
CA THR A 7 5.02 -26.88 -22.95
C THR A 7 4.14 -25.68 -23.37
N ALA A 8 3.68 -25.65 -24.63
CA ALA A 8 2.94 -24.51 -25.17
C ALA A 8 1.51 -24.35 -24.59
N VAL A 9 0.84 -25.47 -24.29
CA VAL A 9 -0.53 -25.45 -23.77
C VAL A 9 -0.59 -24.87 -22.35
N PRO A 10 0.24 -25.32 -21.38
CA PRO A 10 0.31 -24.70 -20.06
C PRO A 10 0.63 -23.20 -20.12
N GLU A 11 1.55 -22.77 -20.99
CA GLU A 11 1.92 -21.36 -21.10
C GLU A 11 0.75 -20.47 -21.59
N ALA A 12 0.02 -20.94 -22.60
CA ALA A 12 -1.13 -20.23 -23.16
C ALA A 12 -2.25 -20.09 -22.12
N HIS A 13 -2.62 -21.20 -21.45
CA HIS A 13 -3.66 -21.18 -20.42
C HIS A 13 -3.25 -20.37 -19.19
N CYS A 14 -1.99 -20.43 -18.76
CA CYS A 14 -1.53 -19.58 -17.65
C CYS A 14 -1.60 -18.09 -18.00
N ARG A 15 -1.42 -17.71 -19.27
CA ARG A 15 -1.60 -16.31 -19.70
C ARG A 15 -3.07 -15.89 -19.62
N GLU A 16 -3.98 -16.73 -20.10
CA GLU A 16 -5.42 -16.49 -20.07
C GLU A 16 -5.97 -16.40 -18.63
N LEU A 17 -5.55 -17.32 -17.77
CA LEU A 17 -5.92 -17.38 -16.35
C LEU A 17 -5.16 -16.36 -15.48
N LYS A 18 -4.25 -15.58 -16.07
CA LYS A 18 -3.40 -14.59 -15.39
C LYS A 18 -2.61 -15.22 -14.23
N MET A 19 -1.96 -16.36 -14.48
CA MET A 19 -1.11 -17.08 -13.53
C MET A 19 0.38 -16.91 -13.90
N PRO A 20 0.96 -15.70 -13.73
CA PRO A 20 2.32 -15.40 -14.19
C PRO A 20 3.40 -16.17 -13.41
N THR A 21 3.16 -16.53 -12.15
CA THR A 21 4.14 -17.27 -11.34
C THR A 21 4.16 -18.73 -11.76
N VAL A 22 3.01 -19.40 -11.86
CA VAL A 22 2.92 -20.76 -12.42
C VAL A 22 3.59 -20.83 -13.78
N ARG A 23 3.26 -19.91 -14.69
CA ARG A 23 3.87 -19.88 -16.02
C ARG A 23 5.40 -19.86 -15.99
N ARG A 24 5.98 -19.17 -15.00
CA ARG A 24 7.44 -19.03 -14.84
C ARG A 24 8.05 -20.20 -14.06
N SER A 25 7.36 -20.74 -13.05
CA SER A 25 7.92 -21.71 -12.10
C SER A 25 7.56 -23.16 -12.38
N TYR A 26 6.52 -23.45 -13.16
CA TYR A 26 6.10 -24.83 -13.42
C TYR A 26 7.22 -25.73 -14.00
N PRO A 27 8.14 -25.27 -14.87
CA PRO A 27 9.19 -26.15 -15.39
C PRO A 27 10.16 -26.60 -14.29
N GLU A 28 10.43 -25.72 -13.32
CA GLU A 28 11.27 -26.05 -12.16
C GLU A 28 10.52 -26.97 -11.19
N LEU A 29 9.25 -26.67 -10.90
CA LEU A 29 8.43 -27.50 -10.03
C LEU A 29 8.21 -28.92 -10.59
N VAL A 30 8.15 -29.08 -11.92
CA VAL A 30 8.10 -30.41 -12.55
C VAL A 30 9.40 -31.19 -12.32
N ARG A 31 10.56 -30.53 -12.42
CA ARG A 31 11.86 -31.16 -12.12
C ARG A 31 11.93 -31.56 -10.65
N GLN A 32 11.51 -30.68 -9.76
CA GLN A 32 11.49 -30.93 -8.33
C GLN A 32 10.55 -32.08 -7.97
N ALA A 33 9.32 -32.08 -8.47
CA ALA A 33 8.36 -33.16 -8.26
C ALA A 33 8.90 -34.53 -8.73
N THR A 34 9.62 -34.54 -9.86
CA THR A 34 10.24 -35.77 -10.37
C THR A 34 11.37 -36.26 -9.47
N HIS A 35 12.19 -35.35 -8.96
CA HIS A 35 13.31 -35.66 -8.07
C HIS A 35 12.84 -36.11 -6.67
N ASP A 36 11.88 -35.38 -6.10
CA ASP A 36 11.39 -35.59 -4.74
C ASP A 36 10.27 -36.65 -4.68
N GLY A 37 9.80 -37.13 -5.83
CA GLY A 37 8.80 -38.19 -5.93
C GLY A 37 7.37 -37.77 -5.55
N TRP A 38 7.02 -36.50 -5.78
CA TRP A 38 5.69 -35.97 -5.47
C TRP A 38 4.60 -36.70 -6.27
N ASP A 39 3.46 -36.93 -5.63
CA ASP A 39 2.27 -37.35 -6.34
C ASP A 39 1.60 -36.17 -7.08
N TYR A 40 0.55 -36.47 -7.85
CA TYR A 40 -0.14 -35.44 -8.63
C TYR A 40 -0.86 -34.39 -7.77
N GLU A 41 -1.32 -34.78 -6.58
CA GLU A 41 -2.02 -33.89 -5.66
C GLU A 41 -1.02 -32.91 -5.03
N GLU A 42 0.12 -33.41 -4.55
CA GLU A 42 1.20 -32.61 -3.99
C GLU A 42 1.78 -31.63 -5.02
N PHE A 43 2.04 -32.08 -6.26
CA PHE A 43 2.47 -31.17 -7.33
C PHE A 43 1.46 -30.05 -7.59
N LEU A 44 0.17 -30.38 -7.65
CA LEU A 44 -0.89 -29.38 -7.85
C LEU A 44 -0.95 -28.38 -6.69
N VAL A 45 -0.84 -28.86 -5.45
CA VAL A 45 -0.80 -28.01 -4.25
C VAL A 45 0.39 -27.04 -4.33
N GLN A 46 1.61 -27.54 -4.55
CA GLN A 46 2.82 -26.72 -4.60
C GLN A 46 2.75 -25.66 -5.72
N LEU A 47 2.21 -26.03 -6.88
CA LEU A 47 2.03 -25.11 -8.01
C LEU A 47 1.07 -23.97 -7.70
N LEU A 48 -0.07 -24.29 -7.08
CA LEU A 48 -1.09 -23.30 -6.70
C LEU A 48 -0.61 -22.43 -5.53
N GLU A 49 0.08 -23.00 -4.55
CA GLU A 49 0.65 -22.27 -3.41
C GLU A 49 1.66 -21.22 -3.88
N ALA A 50 2.58 -21.58 -4.78
CA ALA A 50 3.55 -20.63 -5.34
C ALA A 50 2.87 -19.42 -6.00
N GLU A 51 1.78 -19.65 -6.74
CA GLU A 51 1.01 -18.57 -7.37
C GLU A 51 0.26 -17.72 -6.35
N VAL A 52 -0.41 -18.35 -5.38
CA VAL A 52 -1.13 -17.64 -4.33
C VAL A 52 -0.16 -16.76 -3.53
N LEU A 53 0.97 -17.29 -3.08
CA LEU A 53 1.98 -16.54 -2.32
C LEU A 53 2.48 -15.34 -3.13
N ALA A 54 2.91 -15.55 -4.38
CA ALA A 54 3.37 -14.46 -5.22
C ALA A 54 2.30 -13.39 -5.50
N ARG A 55 1.02 -13.78 -5.62
CA ARG A 55 -0.10 -12.82 -5.75
C ARG A 55 -0.31 -12.00 -4.48
N ARG A 56 -0.13 -12.60 -3.30
CA ARG A 56 -0.23 -11.90 -2.02
C ARG A 56 0.89 -10.86 -1.91
N ASP A 57 2.12 -11.23 -2.23
CA ASP A 57 3.29 -10.35 -2.14
C ASP A 57 3.23 -9.21 -3.16
N SER A 58 2.96 -9.53 -4.42
CA SER A 58 2.85 -8.52 -5.49
C SER A 58 1.74 -7.51 -5.24
N THR A 59 0.67 -7.89 -4.53
CA THR A 59 -0.38 -6.96 -4.13
C THR A 59 0.16 -5.90 -3.17
N VAL A 60 0.89 -6.33 -2.13
CA VAL A 60 1.49 -5.42 -1.14
C VAL A 60 2.53 -4.53 -1.81
N GLU A 61 3.44 -5.10 -2.61
CA GLU A 61 4.46 -4.32 -3.34
C GLU A 61 3.82 -3.28 -4.27
N ARG A 62 2.74 -3.64 -4.96
CA ARG A 62 2.00 -2.71 -5.81
C ARG A 62 1.38 -1.58 -4.99
N LEU A 63 0.80 -1.88 -3.83
CA LEU A 63 0.20 -0.88 -2.95
C LEU A 63 1.26 0.06 -2.36
N LEU A 64 2.40 -0.47 -1.92
CA LEU A 64 3.54 0.34 -1.45
C LEU A 64 4.06 1.27 -2.55
N ARG A 65 4.20 0.78 -3.78
CA ARG A 65 4.60 1.63 -4.94
C ARG A 65 3.55 2.69 -5.28
N GLN A 66 2.27 2.36 -5.16
CA GLN A 66 1.17 3.30 -5.41
C GLN A 66 1.05 4.38 -4.32
N ALA A 67 1.49 4.08 -3.10
CA ALA A 67 1.46 5.01 -1.99
C ALA A 67 2.42 6.19 -2.13
N ARG A 68 3.46 6.07 -2.97
CA ARG A 68 4.43 7.15 -3.26
C ARG A 68 5.11 7.71 -2.00
N PHE A 69 5.44 6.84 -1.04
CA PHE A 69 6.29 7.24 0.08
C PHE A 69 7.65 7.75 -0.43
N PRO A 70 8.25 8.78 0.20
CA PRO A 70 9.58 9.27 -0.16
C PRO A 70 10.67 8.22 0.13
N ASP A 71 10.44 7.41 1.16
CA ASP A 71 11.21 6.22 1.49
C ASP A 71 10.30 5.21 2.22
N VAL A 72 10.62 3.91 2.15
CA VAL A 72 9.89 2.88 2.89
C VAL A 72 10.51 2.75 4.27
N LYS A 73 9.79 3.23 5.28
CA LYS A 73 10.16 3.13 6.70
C LYS A 73 9.23 2.17 7.42
N THR A 74 9.76 1.36 8.33
CA THR A 74 8.98 0.38 9.10
C THR A 74 9.00 0.69 10.60
N LEU A 75 8.06 0.09 11.35
CA LEU A 75 7.91 0.34 12.79
C LEU A 75 9.12 -0.15 13.61
N ASP A 76 9.78 -1.22 13.17
CA ASP A 76 11.00 -1.77 13.78
C ASP A 76 12.22 -0.85 13.65
N GLN A 77 12.19 0.09 12.70
CA GLN A 77 13.24 1.08 12.49
C GLN A 77 13.03 2.37 13.30
N LEU A 78 11.97 2.46 14.11
CA LEU A 78 11.67 3.66 14.88
C LEU A 78 12.68 3.87 16.01
N ASP A 79 13.15 5.12 16.13
CA ASP A 79 13.89 5.58 17.30
C ASP A 79 12.92 5.88 18.45
N TRP A 80 12.84 4.94 19.40
CA TRP A 80 12.01 5.07 20.58
C TRP A 80 12.47 6.16 21.54
N GLU A 81 13.74 6.58 21.50
CA GLU A 81 14.24 7.69 22.33
C GLU A 81 13.73 9.04 21.82
N ALA A 82 13.54 9.16 20.49
CA ALA A 82 12.97 10.33 19.83
C ALA A 82 11.45 10.43 19.98
N LEU A 83 10.75 9.29 20.12
CA LEU A 83 9.28 9.19 20.28
C LEU A 83 8.82 9.30 21.74
N ARG A 84 9.39 10.23 22.52
CA ARG A 84 8.98 10.41 23.93
C ARG A 84 7.49 10.74 24.01
N GLY A 85 6.74 9.92 24.75
CA GLY A 85 5.29 10.08 24.94
C GLY A 85 4.42 9.22 24.02
N VAL A 86 5.00 8.44 23.10
CA VAL A 86 4.26 7.42 22.34
C VAL A 86 4.39 6.07 23.02
N GLU A 87 3.26 5.48 23.42
CA GLU A 87 3.25 4.17 24.04
C GLU A 87 3.22 3.05 22.99
N ARG A 88 4.01 1.99 23.22
CA ARG A 88 4.07 0.81 22.32
C ARG A 88 2.70 0.15 22.09
N PRO A 89 1.82 -0.03 23.10
CA PRO A 89 0.50 -0.61 22.89
C PRO A 89 -0.38 0.25 21.97
N GLN A 90 -0.34 1.58 22.15
CA GLN A 90 -1.06 2.51 21.29
C GLN A 90 -0.55 2.41 19.84
N LEU A 91 0.77 2.33 19.65
CA LEU A 91 1.33 2.16 18.31
C LEU A 91 0.93 0.83 17.66
N ALA A 92 0.88 -0.25 18.44
CA ALA A 92 0.42 -1.56 17.95
C ALA A 92 -1.06 -1.54 17.54
N GLN A 93 -1.92 -0.83 18.29
CA GLN A 93 -3.32 -0.61 17.91
C GLN A 93 -3.44 0.19 16.61
N LEU A 94 -2.67 1.27 16.47
CA LEU A 94 -2.62 2.02 15.22
C LEU A 94 -2.11 1.15 14.06
N ALA A 95 -1.07 0.35 14.28
CA ALA A 95 -0.57 -0.57 13.27
C ALA A 95 -1.65 -1.57 12.82
N ALA A 96 -2.56 -2.00 13.70
CA ALA A 96 -3.66 -2.89 13.36
C ALA A 96 -4.66 -2.29 12.35
N CYS A 97 -4.68 -0.96 12.21
CA CYS A 97 -5.51 -0.19 11.27
C CYS A 97 -7.02 -0.14 11.60
N ASP A 98 -7.45 -0.54 12.80
CA ASP A 98 -8.85 -0.50 13.23
C ASP A 98 -9.45 0.93 13.13
N TYR A 99 -8.61 1.95 13.27
CA TYR A 99 -9.00 3.36 13.11
C TYR A 99 -9.54 3.66 11.70
N LEU A 100 -9.05 2.96 10.66
CA LEU A 100 -9.53 3.14 9.28
C LEU A 100 -10.96 2.63 9.09
N GLU A 101 -11.33 1.54 9.77
CA GLU A 101 -12.69 1.00 9.73
C GLU A 101 -13.66 1.89 10.50
N SER A 102 -13.20 2.47 11.60
CA SER A 102 -13.98 3.42 12.40
C SER A 102 -14.03 4.84 11.84
N GLY A 103 -13.37 5.11 10.70
CA GLY A 103 -13.32 6.45 10.09
C GLY A 103 -12.61 7.50 10.95
N GLN A 104 -11.70 7.10 11.83
CA GLN A 104 -11.00 7.99 12.74
C GLN A 104 -9.72 8.56 12.13
N ASP A 105 -9.49 9.84 12.34
CA ASP A 105 -8.24 10.50 11.96
C ASP A 105 -7.15 10.32 13.01
N VAL A 106 -5.91 10.17 12.54
CA VAL A 106 -4.72 10.07 13.39
C VAL A 106 -3.85 11.30 13.19
N VAL A 107 -3.70 12.10 14.26
CA VAL A 107 -2.85 13.29 14.26
C VAL A 107 -1.58 13.01 15.03
N ILE A 108 -0.43 13.16 14.37
CA ILE A 108 0.89 13.01 14.99
C ILE A 108 1.47 14.40 15.21
N ALA A 109 1.57 14.83 16.47
CA ALA A 109 2.09 16.13 16.86
C ALA A 109 3.34 15.99 17.74
N GLY A 110 4.27 16.94 17.60
CA GLY A 110 5.51 16.97 18.37
C GLY A 110 6.59 17.85 17.75
N PRO A 111 7.68 18.13 18.48
CA PRO A 111 8.79 18.96 18.00
C PRO A 111 9.39 18.47 16.67
N ILE A 112 10.04 19.36 15.94
CA ILE A 112 10.77 18.99 14.71
C ILE A 112 11.86 17.97 15.07
N GLY A 113 12.09 16.98 14.20
CA GLY A 113 13.13 15.97 14.40
C GLY A 113 12.73 14.76 15.27
N THR A 114 11.50 14.68 15.79
CA THR A 114 11.04 13.54 16.63
C THR A 114 10.52 12.33 15.84
N GLY A 115 10.91 12.17 14.57
CA GLY A 115 10.52 10.99 13.78
C GLY A 115 9.05 10.92 13.32
N LYS A 116 8.27 12.01 13.38
CA LYS A 116 6.84 12.03 12.99
C LYS A 116 6.60 11.54 11.56
N THR A 117 7.40 12.02 10.60
CA THR A 117 7.33 11.57 9.20
C THR A 117 7.61 10.07 9.09
N HIS A 118 8.62 9.55 9.80
CA HIS A 118 8.90 8.11 9.83
C HIS A 118 7.71 7.36 10.39
N LEU A 119 7.17 7.78 11.52
CA LEU A 119 6.00 7.15 12.14
C LEU A 119 4.80 7.12 11.20
N ALA A 120 4.50 8.24 10.53
CA ALA A 120 3.41 8.34 9.55
C ALA A 120 3.63 7.40 8.35
N ILE A 121 4.85 7.35 7.82
CA ILE A 121 5.21 6.42 6.74
C ILE A 121 5.07 4.97 7.22
N ALA A 122 5.58 4.63 8.40
CA ALA A 122 5.55 3.28 8.92
C ALA A 122 4.12 2.77 9.16
N LEU A 123 3.23 3.62 9.69
CA LEU A 123 1.80 3.31 9.77
C LEU A 123 1.18 3.13 8.36
N GLY A 124 1.56 3.96 7.39
CA GLY A 124 1.15 3.79 6.00
C GLY A 124 1.64 2.48 5.37
N VAL A 125 2.87 2.04 5.67
CA VAL A 125 3.41 0.75 5.23
C VAL A 125 2.62 -0.39 5.86
N GLU A 126 2.29 -0.32 7.15
CA GLU A 126 1.47 -1.32 7.85
C GLU A 126 0.04 -1.42 7.28
N ALA A 127 -0.57 -0.28 6.91
CA ALA A 127 -1.85 -0.25 6.23
C ALA A 127 -1.76 -0.90 4.83
N ALA A 128 -0.70 -0.62 4.06
CA ALA A 128 -0.48 -1.24 2.75
C ALA A 128 -0.25 -2.76 2.85
N ARG A 129 0.48 -3.23 3.87
CA ARG A 129 0.65 -4.66 4.19
C ARG A 129 -0.67 -5.35 4.52
N ARG A 130 -1.58 -4.64 5.18
CA ARG A 130 -2.97 -5.05 5.42
C ARG A 130 -3.91 -4.85 4.21
N ARG A 131 -3.34 -4.54 3.04
CA ARG A 131 -4.02 -4.37 1.75
C ARG A 131 -4.93 -3.15 1.64
N HIS A 132 -4.77 -2.18 2.52
CA HIS A 132 -5.39 -0.87 2.35
C HIS A 132 -4.67 -0.08 1.25
N ARG A 133 -5.44 0.66 0.45
CA ARG A 133 -4.87 1.62 -0.49
C ARG A 133 -4.42 2.85 0.29
N VAL A 134 -3.15 3.18 0.18
CA VAL A 134 -2.54 4.31 0.87
C VAL A 134 -2.05 5.33 -0.16
N ALA A 135 -2.05 6.61 0.19
CA ALA A 135 -1.31 7.64 -0.51
C ALA A 135 -0.56 8.51 0.51
N PHE A 136 0.65 8.91 0.16
CA PHE A 136 1.45 9.89 0.89
C PHE A 136 1.58 11.16 0.05
N ILE A 137 1.44 12.31 0.69
CA ILE A 137 1.66 13.61 0.07
C ILE A 137 2.12 14.62 1.13
N ARG A 138 2.99 15.55 0.76
CA ARG A 138 3.27 16.70 1.64
C ARG A 138 2.12 17.69 1.54
N ALA A 139 1.80 18.35 2.64
CA ALA A 139 0.70 19.30 2.69
C ALA A 139 0.86 20.44 1.65
N ALA A 140 2.08 20.95 1.46
CA ALA A 140 2.37 21.97 0.45
C ALA A 140 2.11 21.46 -0.99
N ASP A 141 2.43 20.19 -1.26
CA ASP A 141 2.19 19.56 -2.57
C ASP A 141 0.69 19.37 -2.80
N LEU A 142 -0.05 18.94 -1.77
CA LEU A 142 -1.50 18.78 -1.85
C LEU A 142 -2.20 20.11 -2.14
N VAL A 143 -1.82 21.19 -1.45
CA VAL A 143 -2.39 22.53 -1.69
C VAL A 143 -2.11 23.00 -3.11
N ARG A 144 -0.88 22.82 -3.60
CA ARG A 144 -0.53 23.15 -4.99
C ARG A 144 -1.37 22.36 -5.99
N ASP A 145 -1.46 21.04 -5.84
CA ASP A 145 -2.26 20.16 -6.70
C ASP A 145 -3.75 20.58 -6.69
N LEU A 146 -4.28 21.03 -5.54
CA LEU A 146 -5.65 21.52 -5.41
C LEU A 146 -5.87 22.85 -6.12
N ILE A 147 -4.92 23.80 -6.03
CA ILE A 147 -4.98 25.08 -6.72
C ILE A 147 -4.93 24.86 -8.24
N GLU A 148 -3.98 24.06 -8.72
CA GLU A 148 -3.85 23.73 -10.14
C GLU A 148 -5.12 23.04 -10.67
N ALA A 149 -5.64 22.05 -9.95
CA ALA A 149 -6.86 21.36 -10.35
C ALA A 149 -8.11 22.25 -10.33
N ARG A 150 -8.18 23.26 -9.46
CA ARG A 150 -9.24 24.27 -9.48
C ARG A 150 -9.15 25.14 -10.73
N ASP A 151 -7.95 25.65 -11.01
CA ASP A 151 -7.71 26.58 -12.12
C ASP A 151 -7.92 25.89 -13.48
N GLU A 152 -7.64 24.57 -13.57
CA GLU A 152 -7.90 23.73 -14.74
C GLU A 152 -9.32 23.13 -14.79
N LEU A 153 -10.19 23.42 -13.82
CA LEU A 153 -11.54 22.81 -13.69
C LEU A 153 -11.53 21.26 -13.60
N THR A 154 -10.47 20.68 -13.05
CA THR A 154 -10.31 19.22 -12.85
C THR A 154 -10.38 18.77 -11.38
N LEU A 155 -10.77 19.67 -10.46
CA LEU A 155 -10.87 19.42 -9.01
C LEU A 155 -11.66 18.13 -8.66
N SER A 156 -12.77 17.88 -9.34
CA SER A 156 -13.58 16.66 -9.14
C SER A 156 -12.78 15.37 -9.39
N ARG A 157 -11.90 15.37 -10.40
CA ARG A 157 -11.04 14.22 -10.72
C ARG A 157 -10.00 14.00 -9.63
N LEU A 158 -9.44 15.07 -9.08
CA LEU A 158 -8.47 15.01 -7.99
C LEU A 158 -9.13 14.50 -6.70
N HIS A 159 -10.30 15.01 -6.34
CA HIS A 159 -11.07 14.49 -5.20
C HIS A 159 -11.38 13.00 -5.35
N GLN A 160 -11.87 12.57 -6.51
CA GLN A 160 -12.16 11.16 -6.77
C GLN A 160 -10.92 10.26 -6.67
N ARG A 161 -9.71 10.79 -6.92
CA ARG A 161 -8.47 10.05 -6.70
C ARG A 161 -8.22 9.80 -5.21
N TYR A 162 -8.40 10.80 -4.36
CA TYR A 162 -8.18 10.66 -2.92
C TYR A 162 -9.31 9.88 -2.22
N LEU A 163 -10.56 9.95 -2.69
CA LEU A 163 -11.65 9.12 -2.15
C LEU A 163 -11.45 7.61 -2.37
N ARG A 164 -10.60 7.22 -3.32
CA ARG A 164 -10.27 5.81 -3.61
C ARG A 164 -9.20 5.22 -2.69
N VAL A 165 -8.52 6.05 -1.90
CA VAL A 165 -7.56 5.57 -0.89
C VAL A 165 -8.27 5.37 0.43
N ALA A 166 -7.88 4.33 1.15
CA ALA A 166 -8.36 4.07 2.50
C ALA A 166 -7.67 4.98 3.52
N LEU A 167 -6.38 5.27 3.30
CA LEU A 167 -5.56 6.14 4.14
C LEU A 167 -4.83 7.17 3.27
N LEU A 168 -4.99 8.45 3.60
CA LEU A 168 -4.19 9.55 3.05
C LEU A 168 -3.28 10.08 4.15
N VAL A 169 -1.98 9.89 3.98
CA VAL A 169 -0.96 10.46 4.86
C VAL A 169 -0.58 11.84 4.33
N VAL A 170 -0.86 12.88 5.11
CA VAL A 170 -0.49 14.26 4.80
C VAL A 170 0.61 14.70 5.76
N ASP A 171 1.82 14.87 5.24
CA ASP A 171 2.98 15.26 6.05
C ASP A 171 3.23 16.78 6.01
N GLU A 172 4.01 17.29 6.96
CA GLU A 172 4.45 18.69 7.01
C GLU A 172 3.31 19.73 7.07
N LEU A 173 2.13 19.35 7.60
CA LEU A 173 0.97 20.24 7.77
C LEU A 173 1.30 21.54 8.52
N GLY A 174 2.27 21.52 9.44
CA GLY A 174 2.70 22.69 10.22
C GLY A 174 3.45 23.77 9.44
N PHE A 175 3.81 23.52 8.17
CA PHE A 175 4.59 24.45 7.34
C PHE A 175 3.79 25.10 6.21
N VAL A 176 2.50 24.76 6.08
CA VAL A 176 1.65 25.40 5.08
C VAL A 176 1.18 26.75 5.62
N PRO A 177 1.48 27.89 4.95
CA PRO A 177 0.81 29.13 5.26
C PRO A 177 -0.68 28.92 4.94
N PHE A 178 -1.51 28.85 5.97
CA PHE A 178 -2.97 28.88 5.82
C PHE A 178 -3.38 30.28 5.34
N GLU A 179 -3.05 30.63 4.10
CA GLU A 179 -3.84 31.63 3.38
C GLU A 179 -5.25 31.07 3.28
N ARG A 180 -6.27 31.89 3.58
CA ARG A 180 -7.68 31.46 3.76
C ARG A 180 -8.20 30.51 2.66
N ALA A 181 -7.67 30.58 1.44
CA ALA A 181 -8.02 29.71 0.32
C ALA A 181 -7.50 28.25 0.44
N GLY A 182 -6.35 28.01 1.07
CA GLY A 182 -5.76 26.67 1.20
C GLY A 182 -6.42 25.82 2.27
N GLY A 183 -6.83 26.43 3.39
CA GLY A 183 -7.52 25.74 4.48
C GLY A 183 -8.91 25.21 4.08
N GLU A 184 -9.67 26.00 3.31
CA GLU A 184 -11.02 25.61 2.84
C GLU A 184 -11.01 24.44 1.85
N LEU A 185 -9.90 24.24 1.11
CA LEU A 185 -9.75 23.14 0.14
C LEU A 185 -9.30 21.82 0.79
N LEU A 186 -8.80 21.85 2.02
CA LEU A 186 -8.39 20.64 2.76
C LEU A 186 -9.57 20.00 3.53
N VAL A 187 -10.55 20.81 3.94
CA VAL A 187 -11.74 20.36 4.68
C VAL A 187 -12.51 19.23 3.97
N PRO A 188 -12.74 19.26 2.64
CA PRO A 188 -13.46 18.19 1.95
C PRO A 188 -12.70 16.87 1.85
N ILE A 189 -11.36 16.87 2.03
CA ILE A 189 -10.53 15.66 1.96
C ILE A 189 -10.44 14.99 3.34
N ALA A 190 -10.43 15.78 4.42
CA ALA A 190 -10.47 15.26 5.79
C ALA A 190 -11.86 14.71 6.16
N LEU A 191 -12.93 15.30 5.62
CA LEU A 191 -14.29 14.81 5.82
C LEU A 191 -14.63 13.77 4.75
N LYS A 192 -14.25 12.51 4.99
CA LYS A 192 -14.85 11.39 4.25
C LYS A 192 -16.36 11.44 4.53
N PRO A 193 -17.24 11.52 3.50
CA PRO A 193 -18.67 11.50 3.76
C PRO A 193 -19.05 10.14 4.35
N ASP A 194 -19.70 10.15 5.50
CA ASP A 194 -20.28 8.98 6.13
C ASP A 194 -21.21 8.27 5.11
N HIS A 195 -20.91 7.00 4.84
CA HIS A 195 -21.80 6.08 4.13
C HIS A 195 -22.04 4.86 5.01
#